data_AF-A0A965PH00-F1
#
_entry.id   AF-A0A965PH00-F1
#
_cell.length_a   1.000
_cell.length_b   1.000
_cell.length_c   1.000
_cell.angle_alpha   90.00
_cell.angle_beta   90.00
_cell.angle_gamma   90.00
#
_symmetry.space_group_name_H-M   'P 1'
#
loop_
_entity.id
_entity.type
_entity.pdbx_description
1 polymer ?
#
loop_
_entity_poly.entity_id
_entity_poly.type
_entity_poly.pdbx_seq_one_letter_code
_entity_poly.pdbx_strand_id
1 'polypeptide(L)' 'MDPQTIINMGISVACAAAGWWLRILWEAQQRLQRDLTELEKELPHNYVLKADYKEDLQEIKDMLQKIFDRLESKADK' A
#
# COMPACT_ATOMS: atom_id res chain seq x y z
N MET A 1 -17.03 -46.99 -27.56
CA MET A 1 -15.75 -46.29 -27.27
C MET A 1 -15.04 -47.10 -26.22
N ASP A 2 -13.77 -47.42 -26.42
CA ASP A 2 -12.99 -48.19 -25.46
C ASP A 2 -12.92 -47.48 -24.10
N PRO A 3 -13.14 -48.19 -22.96
CA PRO A 3 -13.09 -47.61 -21.63
C PRO A 3 -11.76 -46.87 -21.34
N GLN A 4 -10.65 -47.36 -21.90
CA GLN A 4 -9.33 -46.73 -21.80
C GLN A 4 -9.29 -45.34 -22.46
N THR A 5 -9.96 -45.16 -23.60
CA THR A 5 -10.02 -43.88 -24.30
C THR A 5 -10.77 -42.84 -23.47
N ILE A 6 -11.85 -43.23 -22.81
CA ILE A 6 -12.65 -42.35 -21.95
C ILE A 6 -11.83 -41.91 -20.72
N ILE A 7 -11.12 -42.84 -20.08
CA ILE A 7 -10.27 -42.55 -18.93
C ILE A 7 -9.10 -41.62 -19.32
N ASN A 8 -8.40 -41.92 -20.41
CA ASN A 8 -7.29 -41.10 -20.89
C ASN A 8 -7.74 -39.67 -21.25
N MET A 9 -8.95 -39.54 -21.84
CA MET A 9 -9.54 -38.24 -22.13
C MET A 9 -9.95 -37.48 -20.86
N GLY A 10 -10.49 -38.17 -19.86
CA GLY A 10 -10.80 -37.56 -18.56
C GLY A 10 -9.55 -37.03 -17.85
N ILE A 11 -8.47 -37.82 -17.85
CA ILE A 11 -7.19 -37.43 -17.25
C ILE A 11 -6.57 -36.25 -18.00
N SER A 12 -6.59 -36.25 -19.33
CA SER A 12 -6.01 -35.15 -20.11
C SER A 12 -6.74 -33.83 -19.87
N VAL A 13 -8.07 -33.86 -19.78
CA VAL A 13 -8.89 -32.68 -19.41
C VAL A 13 -8.60 -32.23 -17.99
N ALA A 14 -8.49 -33.16 -17.04
CA ALA A 14 -8.17 -32.84 -15.65
C ALA A 14 -6.77 -32.20 -15.51
N CYS A 15 -5.77 -32.74 -16.21
CA CYS A 15 -4.42 -32.16 -16.24
C CYS A 15 -4.38 -30.78 -16.89
N ALA A 16 -5.12 -30.58 -17.99
CA ALA A 16 -5.24 -29.27 -18.63
C ALA A 16 -5.90 -28.24 -17.70
N ALA A 17 -6.98 -28.63 -17.01
CA ALA A 17 -7.66 -27.78 -16.03
C ALA A 17 -6.75 -27.44 -14.84
N ALA A 18 -6.03 -28.43 -14.31
CA ALA A 18 -5.08 -28.23 -13.21
C ALA A 18 -3.92 -27.30 -13.62
N GLY A 19 -3.37 -27.47 -14.83
CA GLY A 19 -2.33 -26.58 -15.35
C GLY A 19 -2.82 -25.14 -15.54
N TRP A 20 -4.03 -24.96 -16.06
CA TRP A 20 -4.66 -23.66 -16.18
C TRP A 20 -4.90 -22.99 -14.82
N TRP A 21 -5.37 -23.77 -13.83
CA TRP A 21 -5.57 -23.28 -12.47
C TRP A 21 -4.24 -22.88 -11.81
N LEU A 22 -3.18 -23.64 -12.02
CA LEU A 22 -1.84 -23.30 -11.52
C LEU A 22 -1.32 -21.99 -12.11
N ARG A 23 -1.61 -21.72 -13.38
CA ARG A 23 -1.31 -20.43 -14.02
C ARG A 23 -2.07 -19.28 -13.34
N ILE A 24 -3.36 -19.45 -13.05
CA ILE A 24 -4.14 -18.44 -12.34
C ILE A 24 -3.55 -18.14 -10.96
N LEU A 25 -3.17 -19.18 -10.22
CA LEU A 25 -2.51 -19.02 -8.91
C LEU A 25 -1.17 -18.28 -9.02
N TRP A 26 -0.37 -18.62 -10.02
CA TRP A 26 0.90 -17.93 -10.28
C TRP A 26 0.71 -16.46 -10.59
N GLU A 27 -0.27 -16.11 -11.44
CA GLU A 27 -0.61 -14.72 -11.73
C GLU A 27 -1.13 -13.98 -10.48
N ALA A 28 -1.92 -14.63 -9.63
CA ALA A 28 -2.39 -14.04 -8.37
C ALA A 28 -1.23 -13.77 -7.40
N GLN A 29 -0.29 -14.71 -7.27
CA GLN A 29 0.90 -14.53 -6.45
C GLN A 29 1.76 -13.36 -6.94
N GLN A 30 1.97 -13.24 -8.25
CA GLN A 30 2.70 -12.11 -8.82
C GLN A 30 1.99 -10.77 -8.64
N ARG A 31 0.65 -10.74 -8.64
CA ARG A 31 -0.12 -9.52 -8.34
C ARG A 31 0.10 -9.10 -6.90
N LEU A 32 -0.05 -10.03 -5.95
CA LEU A 32 0.18 -9.75 -4.53
C LEU A 32 1.59 -9.22 -4.24
N GLN A 33 2.62 -9.83 -4.86
CA GLN A 33 4.00 -9.35 -4.72
C GLN A 33 4.20 -7.92 -5.25
N ARG A 34 3.55 -7.58 -6.37
CA ARG A 34 3.57 -6.23 -6.93
C ARG A 34 2.88 -5.23 -6.02
N ASP A 35 1.68 -5.56 -5.55
CA ASP A 35 0.90 -4.70 -4.65
C ASP A 35 1.65 -4.44 -3.34
N LEU A 36 2.34 -5.44 -2.79
CA LEU A 36 3.20 -5.25 -1.60
C LEU A 36 4.39 -4.32 -1.87
N THR A 37 5.03 -4.47 -3.03
CA THR A 37 6.15 -3.60 -3.42
C THR A 37 5.70 -2.17 -3.65
N GLU A 38 4.49 -1.98 -4.17
CA GLU A 38 3.86 -0.67 -4.35
C GLU A 38 3.48 -0.06 -3.01
N LEU A 39 2.88 -0.84 -2.12
CA LEU A 39 2.56 -0.42 -0.75
C LEU A 39 3.81 -0.03 0.05
N GLU A 40 4.91 -0.77 -0.08
CA GLU A 40 6.20 -0.42 0.55
C GLU A 40 6.74 0.93 0.06
N LYS A 41 6.51 1.27 -1.22
CA LYS A 41 6.90 2.57 -1.78
C LYS A 41 5.98 3.71 -1.36
N GLU A 42 4.69 3.43 -1.18
CA GLU A 42 3.70 4.44 -0.78
C GLU A 42 3.65 4.67 0.75
N LEU A 43 4.02 3.67 1.56
CA LEU A 43 4.12 3.76 3.02
C LEU A 43 4.91 4.98 3.53
N PRO A 44 6.11 5.31 3.02
CA PRO A 44 6.86 6.48 3.47
C PRO A 44 6.23 7.83 3.07
N HIS A 45 5.27 7.87 2.15
CA HIS A 45 4.62 9.13 1.76
C HIS A 45 3.45 9.51 2.67
N ASN A 46 2.74 8.53 3.26
CA ASN A 46 1.56 8.81 4.08
C ASN A 46 1.86 8.92 5.58
N TYR A 47 3.07 8.54 6.01
CA TYR A 47 3.53 8.71 7.38
C TYR A 47 4.52 9.86 7.47
N VAL A 48 4.00 11.10 7.57
CA VAL A 48 4.74 12.15 8.27
C VAL A 48 5.01 11.59 9.66
N LEU A 49 6.28 11.44 10.05
CA LEU A 49 6.58 10.95 11.39
C LEU A 49 5.93 11.91 12.38
N LYS A 50 5.31 11.38 13.45
CA LYS A 50 4.78 12.23 14.54
C LYS A 50 5.82 13.24 15.06
N ALA A 51 7.11 12.96 14.85
CA ALA A 51 8.21 13.86 15.10
C ALA A 51 8.15 15.11 14.21
N ASP A 52 8.12 14.96 12.88
CA ASP A 52 8.09 16.06 11.91
C ASP A 52 6.84 16.93 12.13
N TYR A 53 5.67 16.32 12.33
CA TYR A 53 4.44 17.07 12.63
C TYR A 53 4.51 17.87 13.94
N LYS A 54 5.25 17.37 14.94
CA LYS A 54 5.43 18.05 16.23
C LYS A 54 6.40 19.25 16.08
N GLU A 55 7.40 19.12 15.22
CA GLU A 55 8.34 20.19 14.87
C GLU A 55 7.60 21.32 14.15
N ASP A 56 6.81 21.00 13.11
CA ASP A 56 5.99 21.98 12.39
C ASP A 56 5.01 22.71 13.34
N LEU A 57 4.39 21.98 14.27
CA LEU A 57 3.49 22.56 15.27
C LEU A 57 4.20 23.47 16.27
N GLN A 58 5.46 23.18 16.63
CA GLN A 58 6.26 24.06 17.48
C GLN A 58 6.61 25.33 16.72
N GLU A 59 7.03 25.23 15.47
CA GLU A 59 7.35 26.40 14.65
C GLU A 59 6.13 27.32 14.50
N ILE A 60 4.95 26.76 14.22
CA ILE A 60 3.69 27.52 14.14
C ILE A 60 3.38 28.22 15.46
N LYS A 61 3.53 27.53 16.61
CA LYS A 61 3.30 28.13 17.93
C LYS A 61 4.27 29.27 18.22
N ASP A 62 5.53 29.10 17.88
CA ASP A 62 6.57 30.12 18.10
C ASP A 62 6.33 31.36 17.22
N MET A 63 5.88 31.17 15.98
CA MET A 63 5.46 32.28 15.13
C MET A 63 4.25 33.01 15.72
N LEU A 64 3.24 32.28 16.19
CA LEU A 64 2.07 32.87 16.83
C LEU A 64 2.43 33.66 18.09
N GLN A 65 3.31 33.11 18.94
CA GLN A 65 3.80 33.79 20.13
C GLN A 65 4.47 35.12 19.78
N LYS A 66 5.37 35.13 18.78
CA LYS A 66 6.01 36.38 18.31
C LYS A 66 5.02 37.40 17.76
N ILE A 67 3.93 36.95 17.13
CA ILE A 67 2.86 37.83 16.65
C ILE A 67 2.12 38.44 17.84
N PHE A 68 1.74 37.62 18.83
CA PHE A 68 1.07 38.10 20.05
C PHE A 68 1.92 39.10 20.83
N ASP A 69 3.21 38.80 21.04
CA ASP A 69 4.12 39.69 21.76
C ASP A 69 4.22 41.07 21.06
N ARG A 70 4.27 41.08 19.72
CA ARG A 70 4.28 42.32 18.92
C ARG A 70 2.93 43.05 18.95
N LEU A 71 1.83 42.33 19.13
CA LEU A 71 0.48 42.87 19.19
C LEU A 71 0.24 43.52 20.55
N GLU A 72 0.63 42.86 21.64
CA GLU A 72 0.64 43.45 22.99
C GLU A 72 1.55 44.68 23.05
N SER A 73 2.77 44.60 22.52
CA SER A 73 3.67 45.76 22.52
C SER A 73 3.17 46.94 21.67
N LYS A 74 2.21 46.72 20.77
CA LYS A 74 1.55 47.76 19.98
C LYS A 74 0.27 48.28 20.64
N ALA A 75 -0.39 47.47 21.46
CA ALA A 75 -1.59 47.87 22.21
C ALA A 75 -1.24 48.73 23.44
N ASP A 76 -0.05 48.55 24.01
CA ASP A 76 0.48 49.36 25.12
C ASP A 76 1.08 50.72 24.69
N LYS A 77 0.91 51.12 23.41
CA LYS A 77 1.31 52.43 22.87
C LYS A 77 0.12 53.14 22.23
#